data_AF-A0A8J3KGW3-F1
#
_entry.id   AF-A0A8J3KGW3-F1
#
_cell.length_a   1.000
_cell.length_b   1.000
_cell.length_c   1.000
_cell.angle_alpha   90.00
_cell.angle_beta   90.00
_cell.angle_gamma   90.00
#
_symmetry.space_group_name_H-M   'P 1'
#
loop_
_entity.id
_entity.type
_entity.pdbx_description
1 polymer ?
#
loop_
_entity_poly.entity_id
_entity_poly.type
_entity_poly.pdbx_seq_one_letter_code
_entity_poly.pdbx_strand_id
1 'polypeptide(L)' 'MVRASGLPNRTDAMFTTVEGETWDEVMAVVKAATEAVKAKSPRVGVVLKLDWRDGVSGALDAKVASIEGHLATN' A
#
# COMPACT_ATOMS: atom_id res chain seq x y z
N MET A 1 -8.97 4.88 8.49
CA MET A 1 -9.26 4.19 7.21
C MET A 1 -8.24 3.11 6.91
N VAL A 2 -6.97 3.41 6.61
CA VAL A 2 -5.99 2.37 6.21
C VAL A 2 -5.79 1.31 7.30
N ARG A 3 -5.40 1.69 8.53
CA ARG A 3 -5.28 0.71 9.63
C ARG A 3 -6.59 -0.01 9.97
N ALA A 4 -7.72 0.64 9.69
CA ALA A 4 -9.05 0.10 9.98
C ALA A 4 -9.57 -0.83 8.87
N SER A 5 -8.87 -0.95 7.73
CA SER A 5 -9.29 -1.83 6.64
C SER A 5 -9.03 -3.31 6.95
N GLY A 6 -8.22 -3.62 7.97
CA GLY A 6 -7.78 -4.98 8.27
C GLY A 6 -6.73 -5.54 7.31
N LEU A 7 -6.41 -4.81 6.24
CA LEU A 7 -5.39 -5.22 5.27
C LEU A 7 -3.97 -5.02 5.82
N PRO A 8 -3.01 -5.89 5.46
CA PRO A 8 -1.60 -5.64 5.70
C PRO A 8 -1.21 -4.25 5.19
N ASN A 9 -0.61 -3.45 6.06
CA ASN A 9 -0.23 -2.09 5.72
C ASN A 9 1.01 -1.66 6.49
N ARG A 10 1.81 -0.78 5.87
CA ARG A 10 2.97 -0.13 6.47
C ARG A 10 2.94 1.35 6.12
N THR A 11 2.96 2.21 7.13
CA THR A 11 3.10 3.66 6.94
C THR A 11 4.53 4.06 7.28
N ASP A 12 5.21 4.71 6.34
CA ASP A 12 6.51 5.33 6.53
C ASP A 12 6.45 6.84 6.23
N ALA A 13 7.61 7.49 6.19
CA ALA A 13 7.73 8.94 5.99
C ALA A 13 7.23 9.41 4.60
N MET A 14 7.24 8.53 3.60
CA MET A 14 6.95 8.88 2.21
C MET A 14 5.57 8.41 1.79
N PHE A 15 5.16 7.20 2.18
CA PHE A 15 3.92 6.60 1.75
C PHE A 15 3.27 5.72 2.81
N THR A 16 2.01 5.39 2.58
CA THR A 16 1.39 4.22 3.20
C THR A 16 1.24 3.14 2.14
N THR A 17 1.94 2.03 2.32
CA THR A 17 1.80 0.84 1.48
C THR A 17 0.71 -0.06 2.05
N VAL A 18 -0.14 -0.60 1.19
CA VAL A 18 -1.24 -1.51 1.53
C VAL A 18 -1.17 -2.69 0.57
N GLU A 19 -1.39 -3.89 1.09
CA GLU A 19 -1.45 -5.12 0.31
C GLU A 19 -2.83 -5.77 0.47
N GLY A 20 -3.36 -6.30 -0.62
CA GLY A 20 -4.64 -7.02 -0.64
C GLY A 20 -4.58 -8.13 -1.68
N GLU A 21 -5.48 -9.11 -1.54
CA GLU A 21 -5.57 -10.26 -2.46
C GLU A 21 -6.24 -9.83 -3.77
N THR A 22 -7.07 -8.80 -3.71
CA THR A 22 -7.81 -8.28 -4.86
C THR A 22 -7.56 -6.80 -5.10
N TRP A 23 -7.77 -6.40 -6.35
CA TRP A 23 -7.72 -5.00 -6.77
C TRP A 23 -8.71 -4.15 -5.99
N ASP A 24 -9.92 -4.67 -5.82
CA ASP A 24 -11.04 -3.95 -5.24
C ASP A 24 -10.82 -3.64 -3.76
N GLU A 25 -10.21 -4.55 -3.00
CA GLU A 25 -9.85 -4.32 -1.59
C GLU A 25 -8.91 -3.13 -1.43
N VAL A 26 -7.83 -3.09 -2.22
CA VAL A 26 -6.84 -2.01 -2.16
C VAL A 26 -7.46 -0.69 -2.63
N MET A 27 -8.22 -0.71 -3.73
CA MET A 27 -8.87 0.50 -4.26
C MET A 27 -9.96 1.03 -3.34
N ALA A 28 -10.67 0.17 -2.61
CA ALA A 28 -11.62 0.60 -1.58
C ALA A 28 -10.93 1.40 -0.47
N VAL A 29 -9.74 0.99 -0.04
CA VAL A 29 -8.95 1.74 0.94
C VAL A 29 -8.46 3.08 0.38
N VAL A 30 -7.97 3.10 -0.85
CA VAL A 30 -7.53 4.34 -1.53
C VAL A 30 -8.69 5.33 -1.66
N LYS A 31 -9.87 4.85 -2.07
CA LYS A 31 -11.10 5.66 -2.16
C LYS A 31 -11.48 6.23 -0.81
N ALA A 32 -11.58 5.39 0.23
CA ALA A 32 -11.96 5.83 1.57
C ALA A 32 -10.97 6.87 2.14
N ALA A 33 -9.67 6.69 1.90
CA ALA A 33 -8.65 7.69 2.28
C ALA A 33 -8.81 9.00 1.53
N THR A 34 -9.06 8.94 0.22
CA THR A 34 -9.27 10.13 -0.62
C THR A 34 -10.52 10.91 -0.20
N GLU A 35 -11.63 10.22 0.05
CA GLU A 35 -12.89 10.83 0.50
C GLU A 35 -12.76 11.49 1.88
N ALA A 36 -12.02 10.86 2.81
CA ALA A 36 -11.76 11.44 4.12
C ALA A 36 -10.98 12.77 4.04
N VAL A 37 -10.06 12.92 3.08
CA VAL A 37 -9.37 14.19 2.83
C VAL A 37 -10.27 15.19 2.12
N LYS A 38 -11.09 14.72 1.15
CA LYS A 38 -12.03 15.57 0.40
C LYS A 38 -13.07 16.23 1.32
N ALA A 39 -13.45 15.57 2.41
CA ALA A 39 -14.33 16.15 3.42
C ALA A 39 -13.76 17.42 4.07
N LYS A 40 -12.44 17.65 3.98
CA LYS A 40 -11.72 18.78 4.58
C LYS A 40 -11.10 19.74 3.56
N SER A 41 -11.04 19.35 2.29
CA SER A 41 -10.43 20.12 1.22
C SER A 41 -11.23 19.99 -0.09
N PRO A 42 -11.48 21.10 -0.82
CA PRO A 42 -12.24 21.04 -2.07
C PRO A 42 -11.54 20.22 -3.17
N ARG A 43 -10.20 20.05 -3.07
CA ARG A 43 -9.39 19.27 -4.00
C ARG A 43 -8.44 18.35 -3.26
N VAL A 44 -8.30 17.12 -3.77
CA VAL A 44 -7.36 16.11 -3.27
C VAL A 44 -6.51 15.62 -4.45
N GLY A 45 -5.19 15.64 -4.29
CA GLY A 45 -4.26 14.97 -5.18
C GLY A 45 -3.90 13.60 -4.63
N VAL A 46 -3.88 12.58 -5.48
CA VAL A 46 -3.48 11.22 -5.10
C VAL A 46 -2.32 10.80 -5.98
N VAL A 47 -1.24 10.32 -5.36
CA VAL A 47 -0.13 9.66 -6.05
C VAL A 47 -0.15 8.20 -5.61
N LEU A 48 -0.35 7.31 -6.58
CA LEU A 48 -0.42 5.87 -6.36
C LEU A 48 0.65 5.20 -7.20
N LYS A 49 1.44 4.32 -6.58
CA LYS A 49 2.29 3.35 -7.26
C LYS A 49 1.78 1.97 -6.87
N LEU A 50 1.56 1.12 -7.85
CA LEU A 50 0.91 -0.17 -7.66
C LEU A 50 1.75 -1.26 -8.31
N ASP A 51 1.92 -2.36 -7.58
CA ASP A 51 2.51 -3.59 -8.09
C ASP A 51 1.41 -4.65 -8.11
N TRP A 52 1.03 -5.08 -9.31
CA TRP A 52 -0.04 -6.05 -9.56
C TRP A 52 0.58 -7.30 -10.17
N ARG A 53 0.60 -8.39 -9.39
CA ARG A 53 1.20 -9.65 -9.82
C ARG A 53 0.46 -10.84 -9.23
N ASP A 54 -0.10 -11.66 -10.12
CA ASP A 54 -0.86 -12.85 -9.73
C ASP A 54 -0.01 -13.85 -8.96
N GLY A 55 -0.63 -14.50 -7.97
CA GLY A 55 -0.03 -15.59 -7.19
C GLY A 55 1.04 -15.15 -6.17
N VAL A 56 1.08 -13.87 -5.82
CA VAL A 56 2.07 -13.32 -4.87
C VAL A 56 1.39 -12.66 -3.69
N SER A 57 1.78 -13.09 -2.49
CA SER A 57 1.38 -12.52 -1.21
C SER A 57 2.60 -12.31 -0.30
N GLY A 58 2.45 -11.54 0.76
CA GLY A 58 3.53 -11.15 1.66
C GLY A 58 4.58 -10.24 1.02
N ALA A 59 4.23 -9.55 -0.07
CA ALA A 59 5.16 -8.76 -0.87
C ALA A 59 5.70 -7.54 -0.13
N LEU A 60 4.94 -6.99 0.83
CA LEU A 60 5.38 -5.89 1.70
C LEU A 60 6.73 -6.16 2.38
N ASP A 61 6.95 -7.40 2.82
CA ASP A 61 8.15 -7.80 3.55
C ASP A 61 9.11 -8.59 2.65
N ALA A 62 8.59 -9.48 1.80
CA ALA A 62 9.41 -10.33 0.93
C ALA A 62 10.30 -9.52 -0.02
N LYS A 63 9.84 -8.34 -0.49
CA LYS A 63 10.65 -7.46 -1.35
C LYS A 63 11.88 -6.92 -0.64
N VAL A 64 11.73 -6.48 0.61
CA VAL A 64 12.85 -5.97 1.40
C VAL A 64 13.79 -7.12 1.74
N ALA A 65 13.26 -8.25 2.20
CA ALA A 65 14.05 -9.44 2.52
C ALA A 65 14.87 -9.93 1.31
N SER A 66 14.29 -9.91 0.11
CA SER A 66 14.99 -10.26 -1.13
C SER A 66 16.20 -9.35 -1.39
N ILE A 67 16.05 -8.04 -1.22
CA ILE A 67 17.13 -7.08 -1.44
C ILE A 67 18.22 -7.27 -0.38
N GLU A 68 17.85 -7.37 0.89
CA GLU A 68 18.80 -7.59 1.99
C GLU A 68 19.62 -8.87 1.80
N GLY A 69 19.00 -9.95 1.31
CA GLY A 69 19.70 -11.18 0.97
C GLY A 69 20.79 -10.98 -0.09
N HIS A 70 20.52 -10.19 -1.14
CA HIS A 70 21.51 -9.86 -2.17
C HIS A 70 22.63 -8.95 -1.64
N LEU A 71 22.30 -8.01 -0.74
CA LEU A 71 23.28 -7.10 -0.15
C LEU A 71 24.22 -7.82 0.82
N ALA A 72 23.74 -8.82 1.57
CA ALA A 72 24.54 -9.59 2.51
C ALA A 72 25.59 -10.51 1.85
N THR A 73 25.44 -10.80 0.56
CA THR A 73 26.36 -11.66 -0.21
C THR A 73 27.44 -10.89 -0.98
N ASN A 74 27.43 -9.56 -0.92
CA ASN A 74 28.46 -8.67 -1.50
C ASN A 74 29.41 -8.14 -0.42
#